data_AF-A0A3S3SLD3-F1
#
_entry.id   AF-A0A3S3SLD3-F1
#
_cell.length_a   1.000
_cell.length_b   1.000
_cell.length_c   1.000
_cell.angle_alpha   90.00
_cell.angle_beta   90.00
_cell.angle_gamma   90.00
#
_symmetry.space_group_name_H-M   'P 1'
#
loop_
_entity.id
_entity.type
_entity.pdbx_description
1 polymer ?
#
loop_
_entity_poly.entity_id
_entity_poly.type
_entity_poly.pdbx_seq_one_letter_code
_entity_poly.pdbx_strand_id
1 'polypeptide(L)' 'MQTTISSKYQVVIPKPVREHLNLKPKQKLTVIEKDKMLILIPHASLDELRGIASGARTADYREKKDQVI' A
#
# COMPACT_ATOMS: atom_id res chain seq x y z
N MET A 1 4.74 -14.84 14.67
CA MET A 1 5.86 -14.70 13.70
C MET A 1 6.83 -13.68 14.27
N GLN A 2 8.14 -13.94 14.25
CA GLN A 2 9.16 -13.05 14.82
C GLN A 2 10.29 -12.80 13.83
N THR A 3 10.97 -11.67 13.95
CA THR A 3 12.11 -11.28 13.11
C THR A 3 13.13 -10.56 13.99
N THR A 4 14.39 -10.57 13.58
CA THR A 4 15.51 -10.00 14.36
C THR A 4 16.01 -8.75 13.66
N ILE A 5 16.38 -7.75 14.45
CA ILE A 5 17.03 -6.53 13.97
C ILE A 5 18.50 -6.86 13.66
N SER A 6 18.95 -6.59 12.44
CA SER A 6 20.35 -6.78 12.05
C SER A 6 21.27 -5.74 12.70
N SER A 7 22.59 -5.95 12.63
CA SER A 7 23.58 -4.98 13.13
C SER A 7 23.51 -3.60 12.47
N LYS A 8 22.87 -3.49 11.30
CA LYS A 8 22.61 -2.23 10.60
C LYS A 8 21.19 -1.70 10.82
N TYR A 9 20.51 -2.18 11.85
CA TYR A 9 19.13 -1.83 12.18
C TYR A 9 18.11 -2.17 11.07
N GLN A 10 18.41 -3.19 10.24
CA GLN A 10 17.49 -3.65 9.20
C GLN A 10 16.64 -4.79 9.74
N VAL A 11 15.36 -4.82 9.34
CA VAL A 11 14.45 -5.90 9.67
C VAL A 11 14.04 -6.61 8.39
N VAL A 12 14.14 -7.94 8.39
CA VAL A 12 13.64 -8.75 7.28
C VAL A 12 12.13 -8.87 7.40
N ILE A 13 11.42 -8.43 6.36
CA ILE A 13 9.98 -8.66 6.24
C ILE A 13 9.75 -10.13 5.87
N PRO A 14 9.10 -10.94 6.72
CA PRO A 14 8.96 -12.37 6.46
C PRO A 14 8.11 -12.66 5.23
N LYS A 15 8.36 -13.81 4.59
CA LYS A 15 7.72 -14.21 3.33
C LYS A 15 6.19 -14.06 3.33
N PRO A 16 5.44 -14.55 4.35
CA PRO A 16 3.97 -14.45 4.33
C PRO A 16 3.46 -13.00 4.29
N VAL A 17 4.14 -12.07 4.96
CA VAL A 17 3.76 -10.65 4.96
C VAL A 17 4.02 -10.00 3.60
N ARG A 18 5.13 -10.35 2.94
CA ARG A 18 5.42 -9.88 1.57
C ARG A 18 4.38 -10.34 0.57
N GLU A 19 3.93 -11.58 0.69
CA GLU A 19 2.92 -12.17 -0.20
C GLU A 19 1.54 -11.57 0.05
N HIS A 20 1.11 -11.45 1.31
CA HIS A 20 -0.20 -10.87 1.66
C HIS A 20 -0.33 -9.39 1.28
N LEU A 21 0.76 -8.62 1.44
CA LEU A 21 0.78 -7.19 1.09
C LEU A 21 1.30 -6.94 -0.34
N ASN A 22 1.56 -7.99 -1.12
CA ASN A 22 2.13 -7.94 -2.47
C ASN A 22 3.35 -6.99 -2.60
N LEU A 23 4.23 -7.00 -1.60
CA LEU A 23 5.36 -6.08 -1.53
C LEU A 23 6.40 -6.41 -2.61
N LYS A 24 6.85 -5.37 -3.31
CA LYS A 24 7.86 -5.51 -4.37
C LYS A 24 9.25 -5.15 -3.87
N PRO A 25 10.32 -5.81 -4.38
CA PRO A 25 11.68 -5.36 -4.12
C PRO A 25 11.86 -3.88 -4.48
N LYS A 26 12.64 -3.15 -3.67
CA LYS A 26 12.92 -1.70 -3.84
C LYS A 26 11.72 -0.77 -3.65
N GLN A 27 10.57 -1.29 -3.21
CA GLN A 27 9.44 -0.45 -2.85
C GLN A 27 9.78 0.44 -1.64
N LYS A 28 9.36 1.71 -1.71
CA LYS A 28 9.52 2.65 -0.60
C LYS A 28 8.40 2.45 0.42
N LEU A 29 8.75 2.58 1.69
CA LEU A 29 7.83 2.49 2.82
C LEU A 29 7.95 3.79 3.63
N THR A 30 6.81 4.33 4.05
CA THR A 30 6.78 5.34 5.11
C THR A 30 6.89 4.62 6.45
N VAL A 31 7.74 5.13 7.33
CA VAL A 31 7.87 4.66 8.71
C VAL A 31 7.24 5.69 9.63
N ILE A 32 6.33 5.24 10.49
CA ILE A 32 5.72 6.07 11.54
C ILE A 32 5.96 5.36 12.87
N GLU A 33 6.45 6.11 13.86
CA GLU A 33 6.56 5.64 15.24
C GLU A 33 5.38 6.21 16.03
N LYS A 34 4.65 5.34 16.73
CA LYS A 34 3.52 5.73 17.57
C LYS A 34 3.37 4.74 18.72
N ASP A 35 3.31 5.23 19.95
CA ASP A 35 3.06 4.42 21.15
C ASP A 35 4.00 3.21 21.27
N LYS A 36 5.29 3.38 20.93
CA LYS A 36 6.30 2.31 20.85
C LYS A 36 6.04 1.24 19.79
N MET A 37 5.17 1.54 18.82
CA MET A 37 4.91 0.72 17.64
C MET A 37 5.55 1.35 16.41
N LEU A 38 6.12 0.50 15.56
CA LEU A 38 6.57 0.88 14.21
C LEU A 38 5.47 0.50 13.21
N ILE A 39 4.93 1.50 12.52
CA ILE A 39 3.95 1.34 11.45
C ILE A 39 4.66 1.57 10.12
N LEU A 40 4.60 0.58 9.24
CA LEU A 40 5.19 0.62 7.91
C LEU A 40 4.08 0.68 6.86
N ILE A 41 4.06 1.76 6.08
CA ILE A 41 3.04 1.97 5.04
C ILE A 41 3.72 1.92 3.67
N PRO A 42 3.42 0.95 2.81
CA PRO A 42 3.99 0.90 1.48
C PRO A 42 3.50 2.08 0.65
N HIS A 43 4.41 2.73 -0.08
CA HIS A 43 4.01 3.67 -1.12
C HIS A 43 3.38 2.85 -2.25
N ALA A 44 2.10 3.08 -2.51
CA ALA A 44 1.44 2.49 -3.67
C ALA A 44 2.08 3.07 -4.92
N SER A 45 2.67 2.21 -5.76
CA SER A 45 3.01 2.60 -7.13
C SER A 45 1.72 2.94 -7.88
N LEU A 46 1.71 3.99 -8.70
CA LEU A 46 0.55 4.41 -9.51
C LEU A 46 -0.08 3.25 -10.33
N ASP A 47 0.70 2.21 -10.63
CA ASP A 47 0.25 1.00 -11.31
C ASP A 47 -0.76 0.16 -10.50
N GLU A 48 -0.70 0.19 -9.16
CA GLU A 48 -1.65 -0.54 -8.29
C GLU A 48 -2.96 0.24 -8.10
N LEU A 49 -2.92 1.57 -8.18
CA LEU A 49 -4.11 2.42 -8.18
C LEU A 49 -4.93 2.25 -9.48
N ARG A 50 -4.28 2.00 -10.62
CA ARG A 50 -4.99 1.62 -11.87
C ARG A 50 -5.74 0.30 -11.72
N GLY A 51 -5.17 -0.70 -11.04
CA GLY A 51 -5.82 -1.99 -10.80
C GLY A 51 -7.07 -1.88 -9.91
N ILE A 52 -7.03 -1.02 -8.89
CA ILE A 52 -8.20 -0.74 -8.03
C ILE A 52 -9.28 0.04 -8.82
N ALA A 53 -8.88 1.01 -9.64
CA ALA A 53 -9.80 1.75 -10.51
C ALA A 53 -10.40 0.91 -11.66
N SER A 54 -9.76 -0.21 -12.02
CA SER A 54 -10.26 -1.14 -13.04
C SER A 54 -11.31 -2.13 -12.49
N GLY A 55 -11.37 -2.29 -11.16
CA GLY A 55 -12.30 -3.18 -10.46
C GLY A 55 -13.49 -2.47 -9.80
N ALA A 56 -13.45 -1.14 -9.70
CA ALA A 56 -14.64 -0.37 -9.42
C ALA A 56 -15.55 -0.44 -10.65
N ARG A 57 -16.58 -1.30 -10.60
CA ARG A 57 -17.71 -1.20 -11.51
C ARG A 57 -18.26 0.23 -11.40
N THR A 58 -17.87 1.11 -12.31
CA THR A 58 -18.64 2.31 -12.67
C THR A 58 -19.83 1.90 -13.53
N ALA A 59 -20.54 0.84 -13.10
CA ALA A 59 -21.92 0.66 -13.46
C ALA A 59 -22.69 1.51 -12.45
N ASP A 60 -23.05 2.71 -12.88
CA ASP A 60 -24.12 3.54 -12.29
C ASP A 60 -23.73 4.73 -11.40
N TYR A 61 -22.63 5.40 -11.70
CA TYR A 61 -22.56 6.86 -11.47
C TYR A 61 -22.53 7.58 -12.81
N ARG A 62 -23.70 7.60 -13.45
CA ARG A 62 -24.04 8.65 -14.42
C ARG A 62 -24.05 9.96 -13.63
N GLU A 63 -22.99 10.75 -13.70
CA GLU A 63 -23.12 12.17 -13.39
C GLU A 63 -24.12 12.75 -14.40
N LYS A 64 -25.29 13.15 -13.89
CA LYS A 64 -26.19 14.02 -14.64
C LYS A 64 -25.36 15.25 -15.03
N LYS A 65 -25.17 15.42 -16.33
CA LYS A 65 -24.86 16.72 -16.93
C LYS A 65 -25.80 17.75 -16.30
N ASP A 66 -25.26 18.68 -15.53
CA ASP A 66 -25.87 19.99 -15.44
C ASP A 66 -25.15 20.87 -16.46
N GLN A 67 -25.80 21.07 -17.61
CA GLN A 67 -25.49 22.20 -18.46
C GLN A 67 -25.88 23.44 -17.67
N VAL A 68 -24.89 24.17 -17.17
CA VAL A 68 -25.11 25.57 -16.83
C VAL A 68 -24.89 26.37 -18.11
N ILE A 69 -26.00 26.99 -18.51
CA ILE A 69 -26.25 27.91 -19.61
C ILE A 69 -25.33 29.12 -19.56
#